data_AF-A0A084VCE8-F1
#
_entry.id   AF-A0A084VCE8-F1
#
_cell.length_a   1.000
_cell.length_b   1.000
_cell.length_c   1.000
_cell.angle_alpha   90.00
_cell.angle_beta   90.00
_cell.angle_gamma   90.00
#
_symmetry.space_group_name_H-M   'P 1'
#
loop_
_entity.id
_entity.type
_entity.pdbx_description
1 polymer ?
#
loop_
_entity_poly.entity_id
_entity_poly.type
_entity_poly.pdbx_seq_one_letter_code
_entity_poly.pdbx_strand_id
1 'polypeptide(L)'
;MTIQANLPSEPVWCLDRRNSGHLFWRRESSRVKFRCDVEVLEFTKDPHEDQPVITDSVVPRRRDPAGLLANLLVVCATCLAAIVVVALPWLLIGPA
;
A
#
# COMPACT_ATOMS: atom_id res chain seq x y z
N MET A 1 -20.54 63.34 -1.20
CA MET A 1 -21.21 62.10 -0.76
C MET A 1 -20.13 61.10 -0.38
N THR A 2 -19.78 61.02 0.90
CA THR A 2 -18.81 60.06 1.42
C THR A 2 -19.54 58.75 1.71
N ILE A 3 -19.26 57.71 0.91
CA ILE A 3 -19.82 56.38 1.12
C ILE A 3 -19.12 55.78 2.34
N GLN A 4 -19.80 55.75 3.47
CA GLN A 4 -19.32 55.09 4.68
C GLN A 4 -19.58 53.60 4.53
N ALA A 5 -18.55 52.84 4.14
CA ALA A 5 -18.63 51.39 4.08
C ALA A 5 -18.68 50.84 5.51
N ASN A 6 -19.87 50.47 5.98
CA ASN A 6 -20.03 49.66 7.20
C ASN A 6 -19.49 48.26 6.91
N LEU A 7 -18.22 48.00 7.25
CA LEU A 7 -17.71 46.63 7.23
C LEU A 7 -18.44 45.83 8.33
N PRO A 8 -18.89 44.59 8.03
CA PRO A 8 -19.47 43.71 9.03
C PRO A 8 -18.48 43.45 10.17
N SER A 9 -18.98 43.37 11.41
CA SER A 9 -18.18 43.06 12.61
C SER A 9 -17.54 41.68 12.53
N GLU A 10 -18.19 40.77 11.81
CA GLU A 10 -17.69 39.44 11.54
C GLU A 10 -16.96 39.40 10.19
N PRO A 11 -15.82 38.69 10.12
CA PRO A 11 -15.10 38.56 8.87
C PRO A 11 -15.95 37.83 7.83
N VAL A 12 -16.04 38.39 6.63
CA VAL A 12 -16.67 37.72 5.48
C VAL A 12 -15.81 36.52 5.09
N TRP A 13 -16.41 35.33 5.15
CA TRP A 13 -15.82 34.07 4.72
C TRP A 13 -16.39 33.70 3.36
N CYS A 14 -15.53 33.54 2.37
CA CYS A 14 -15.89 33.07 1.04
C CYS A 14 -15.48 31.60 0.90
N LEU A 15 -16.36 30.76 0.36
CA LEU A 15 -16.03 29.39 0.01
C LEU A 15 -15.36 29.39 -1.37
N ASP A 16 -14.11 28.92 -1.44
CA ASP A 16 -13.29 28.91 -2.66
C ASP A 16 -12.84 27.47 -2.99
N ARG A 17 -12.52 27.18 -4.25
CA ARG A 17 -12.18 25.85 -4.75
C ARG A 17 -10.85 25.89 -5.47
N ARG A 18 -9.86 25.11 -5.01
CA ARG A 18 -8.59 24.95 -5.73
C ARG A 18 -8.77 23.92 -6.86
N ASN A 19 -7.90 23.94 -7.86
CA ASN A 19 -7.83 22.93 -8.93
C ASN A 19 -7.71 21.48 -8.42
N SER A 20 -7.37 21.27 -7.14
CA SER A 20 -7.36 19.96 -6.47
C SER A 20 -8.74 19.46 -6.02
N GLY A 21 -9.81 20.22 -6.26
CA GLY A 21 -11.19 19.81 -6.00
C GLY A 21 -11.71 20.10 -4.57
N HIS A 22 -10.82 20.26 -3.58
CA HIS A 22 -11.19 20.58 -2.20
C HIS A 22 -11.68 22.03 -2.05
N LEU A 23 -12.78 22.20 -1.32
CA LEU A 23 -13.32 23.49 -0.91
C LEU A 23 -12.59 23.99 0.33
N PHE A 24 -12.33 25.29 0.40
CA PHE A 24 -11.72 25.93 1.56
C PHE A 24 -12.36 27.29 1.84
N TRP A 25 -12.49 27.65 3.11
CA TRP A 25 -12.93 28.98 3.49
C TRP A 25 -11.76 29.97 3.42
N ARG A 26 -11.96 31.05 2.67
CA ARG A 26 -11.02 32.17 2.51
C ARG A 26 -11.60 33.42 3.15
N ARG A 27 -10.86 34.04 4.06
CA ARG A 27 -11.18 35.38 4.58
C ARG A 27 -10.68 36.46 3.63
N GLU A 28 -11.54 37.41 3.30
CA GLU A 28 -11.16 38.62 2.55
C GLU A 28 -10.43 39.60 3.49
N SER A 29 -9.12 39.43 3.64
CA SER A 29 -8.25 40.34 4.39
C SER A 29 -6.79 40.23 3.91
N SER A 30 -5.91 41.14 4.34
CA SER A 30 -4.47 41.11 4.02
C SER A 30 -3.72 39.87 4.53
N ARG A 31 -4.36 39.04 5.36
CA ARG A 31 -3.83 37.76 5.85
C ARG A 31 -4.80 36.63 5.51
N VAL A 32 -4.39 35.73 4.62
CA VAL A 32 -5.17 34.54 4.26
C VAL A 32 -5.09 33.52 5.40
N LYS A 33 -6.22 33.19 6.03
CA LYS A 33 -6.35 32.04 6.94
C LYS A 33 -7.17 30.98 6.22
N PHE A 34 -6.64 29.76 6.16
CA PHE A 34 -7.34 28.60 5.64
C PHE A 34 -8.03 27.87 6.81
N ARG A 35 -9.30 27.50 6.64
CA ARG A 35 -10.00 26.57 7.54
C ARG A 35 -10.23 25.29 6.76
N CYS A 36 -9.52 24.21 7.13
CA CYS A 36 -9.83 22.88 6.66
C CYS A 36 -10.85 22.30 7.64
N ASP A 37 -12.10 22.17 7.21
CA ASP A 37 -13.09 21.42 7.97
C ASP A 37 -12.74 19.93 7.78
N VAL A 38 -12.21 19.29 8.82
CA VAL A 38 -11.92 17.86 8.84
C VAL A 38 -13.09 17.13 9.49
N GLU A 39 -13.62 16.14 8.78
CA GLU A 39 -14.57 15.20 9.35
C GLU A 39 -13.80 14.22 10.24
N VAL A 40 -14.13 14.16 11.53
CA VAL A 40 -13.56 13.20 12.47
C VAL A 40 -14.49 11.99 12.50
N LEU A 41 -14.04 10.89 11.91
CA LEU A 41 -14.75 9.61 11.93
C LEU A 41 -14.17 8.75 13.06
N GLU A 42 -15.01 8.37 14.00
CA GLU A 42 -14.67 7.42 15.06
C GLU A 42 -15.07 6.01 14.62
N PHE A 43 -14.16 5.05 14.78
CA PHE A 43 -14.41 3.65 14.48
C PHE A 43 -14.19 2.82 15.74
N THR A 44 -15.08 1.88 15.99
CA THR A 44 -14.85 0.84 16.99
C THR A 44 -13.89 -0.17 16.38
N LYS A 45 -12.75 -0.39 17.04
CA LYS A 45 -11.79 -1.42 16.63
C LYS A 45 -12.47 -2.79 16.62
N ASP A 46 -12.25 -3.57 15.56
CA ASP A 46 -12.73 -4.95 15.54
C ASP A 46 -11.99 -5.75 16.63
N PRO A 47 -12.71 -6.47 17.52
CA PRO A 47 -12.08 -7.25 18.60
C PRO A 47 -11.13 -8.34 18.10
N HIS A 48 -11.21 -8.71 16.82
CA HIS A 48 -10.37 -9.72 16.18
C HIS A 48 -9.32 -9.15 15.23
N GLU A 49 -9.18 -7.83 15.10
CA GLU A 49 -8.16 -7.20 14.23
C GLU A 49 -6.72 -7.57 14.65
N ASP A 50 -6.50 -7.74 15.96
CA ASP A 50 -5.21 -8.18 16.51
C ASP A 50 -5.06 -9.71 16.53
N GLN A 51 -6.11 -10.45 16.16
CA GLN A 51 -6.01 -11.89 16.12
C GLN A 51 -5.00 -12.22 15.01
N PRO A 52 -3.88 -12.92 15.33
CA PRO A 52 -2.98 -13.37 14.28
C PRO A 52 -3.83 -14.19 13.32
N VAL A 53 -3.96 -13.72 12.08
CA VAL A 53 -4.59 -14.51 11.02
C VAL A 53 -3.72 -15.75 10.94
N ILE A 54 -4.23 -16.85 11.50
CA ILE A 54 -3.70 -18.18 11.29
C ILE A 54 -4.02 -18.50 9.83
N THR A 55 -3.34 -17.82 8.91
CA THR A 55 -3.03 -18.45 7.65
C THR A 55 -2.15 -19.63 8.04
N ASP A 56 -2.43 -20.80 7.49
CA ASP A 56 -1.61 -22.01 7.63
C ASP A 56 -0.14 -21.83 7.19
N SER A 57 0.30 -20.59 6.94
CA SER A 57 1.68 -20.19 6.65
C SER A 57 2.56 -20.07 7.90
N VAL A 58 2.00 -20.00 9.12
CA VAL A 58 2.78 -20.01 10.38
C VAL A 58 2.37 -21.20 11.25
N VAL A 59 2.42 -22.40 10.67
CA VAL A 59 2.78 -23.56 11.48
C VAL A 59 4.20 -23.26 12.00
N PRO A 60 4.50 -23.34 13.32
CA PRO A 60 5.88 -23.44 13.76
C PRO A 60 6.40 -24.73 13.14
N ARG A 61 7.03 -24.60 11.98
CA ARG A 61 7.62 -25.68 11.20
C ARG A 61 8.59 -26.33 12.15
N ARG A 62 8.15 -27.39 12.83
CA ARG A 62 9.01 -28.45 13.32
C ARG A 62 9.85 -28.74 12.07
N ARG A 63 11.10 -28.28 12.08
CA ARG A 63 12.00 -28.40 10.95
C ARG A 63 12.30 -29.88 10.85
N ASP A 64 11.37 -30.63 10.27
CA ASP A 64 11.53 -32.05 10.05
C ASP A 64 12.67 -32.14 9.03
N PRO A 65 13.85 -32.63 9.44
CA PRO A 65 15.03 -32.66 8.58
C PRO A 65 14.73 -33.47 7.31
N ALA A 66 13.80 -34.44 7.40
CA ALA A 66 13.28 -35.21 6.28
C ALA A 66 12.60 -34.33 5.22
N GLY A 67 11.82 -33.32 5.60
CA GLY A 67 11.15 -32.42 4.65
C GLY A 67 12.13 -31.47 3.95
N LEU A 68 13.18 -31.04 4.65
CA LEU A 68 14.25 -30.23 4.06
C LEU A 68 15.07 -31.04 3.05
N LEU A 69 15.44 -32.28 3.43
CA LEU A 69 16.16 -33.21 2.55
C LEU A 69 15.32 -33.58 1.33
N ALA A 70 14.02 -33.85 1.50
CA ALA A 70 13.12 -34.13 0.38
C ALA A 70 13.06 -32.96 -0.61
N ASN A 71 12.91 -31.73 -0.12
CA ASN A 71 12.91 -30.54 -0.98
C ASN A 71 14.24 -30.35 -1.70
N LEU A 72 15.37 -30.53 -1.01
CA LEU A 72 16.70 -30.47 -1.62
C LEU A 72 16.85 -31.51 -2.73
N LEU A 73 16.42 -32.75 -2.48
CA LEU A 73 16.47 -33.84 -3.45
C LEU A 73 15.59 -33.56 -4.67
N VAL A 74 14.39 -33.01 -4.47
CA VAL A 74 13.51 -32.63 -5.57
C VAL A 74 14.15 -31.54 -6.43
N VAL A 75 14.73 -30.50 -5.82
CA VAL A 75 15.43 -29.44 -6.56
C VAL A 75 16.61 -30.02 -7.34
N CYS A 76 17.47 -30.81 -6.70
CA CYS A 76 18.60 -31.45 -7.37
C CYS A 76 18.15 -32.34 -8.55
N ALA A 77 17.12 -33.16 -8.36
CA ALA A 77 16.58 -34.02 -9.41
C ALA A 77 16.04 -33.22 -10.60
N THR A 78 15.32 -32.11 -10.34
CA THR A 78 14.80 -31.24 -11.40
C THR A 78 15.91 -30.52 -12.17
N CYS A 79 16.95 -30.04 -11.49
CA CYS A 79 18.10 -29.41 -12.13
C CYS A 79 18.87 -30.41 -13.01
N LEU A 80 19.12 -31.62 -12.52
CA LEU A 80 19.78 -32.67 -13.30
C LEU A 80 18.94 -33.08 -14.51
N ALA A 81 17.62 -33.25 -14.34
CA ALA A 81 16.72 -33.55 -15.44
C ALA A 81 16.74 -32.45 -16.51
N ALA A 82 16.74 -31.17 -16.09
CA ALA A 82 16.84 -30.04 -17.02
C ALA A 82 18.18 -30.04 -17.80
N ILE A 83 19.30 -30.26 -17.11
CA ILE A 83 20.63 -30.35 -17.74
C ILE A 83 20.68 -31.52 -18.72
N VAL A 84 20.16 -32.68 -18.34
CA VAL A 84 20.07 -33.87 -19.20
C VAL A 84 19.23 -33.54 -20.43
N VAL A 85 18.02 -33.01 -20.29
CA VAL A 85 17.15 -32.66 -21.42
C VAL A 85 17.79 -31.64 -22.37
N VAL A 86 18.54 -30.67 -21.84
CA VAL A 86 19.19 -29.65 -22.66
C VAL A 86 20.48 -30.18 -23.29
N ALA A 87 21.34 -30.87 -22.54
CA ALA A 87 22.67 -31.27 -22.98
C ALA A 87 22.70 -32.60 -23.74
N LEU A 88 21.79 -33.56 -23.46
CA LEU A 88 21.75 -34.84 -24.19
C LEU A 88 21.56 -34.66 -25.70
N PRO A 89 20.65 -33.80 -26.18
CA PRO A 89 20.49 -33.56 -27.61
C PRO A 89 21.78 -33.10 -28.27
N TRP A 90 22.53 -32.20 -27.63
CA TRP A 90 23.82 -31.71 -28.15
C TRP A 90 24.92 -32.77 -28.10
N LEU A 91 24.92 -33.63 -27.07
CA LEU A 91 25.87 -34.73 -26.93
C LEU A 91 25.61 -35.87 -27.92
N LEU A 92 24.34 -36.15 -28.24
CA LEU A 92 23.95 -37.17 -29.21
C LEU A 92 24.18 -36.74 -30.67
N ILE A 93 24.13 -35.44 -30.95
CA ILE A 93 24.39 -34.91 -32.30
C ILE A 93 25.87 -34.88 -32.65
N GLY A 94 26.76 -35.01 -31.65
CA GLY A 94 28.21 -35.00 -31.78
C GLY A 94 28.76 -33.63 -32.23
N PRO A 95 30.02 -33.28 -31.91
CA PRO A 95 30.73 -32.31 -32.73
C PRO A 95 31.03 -33.00 -34.06
N ALA A 96 30.63 -32.39 -35.17
CA ALA A 96 31.05 -32.82 -36.50
C ALA A 96 32.58 -32.86 -36.61
#